data_AF-Q6XIE2-F1
#
_entry.id   AF-Q6XIE2-F1
#
_cell.length_a   1.000
_cell.length_b   1.000
_cell.length_c   1.000
_cell.angle_alpha   90.00
_cell.angle_beta   90.00
_cell.angle_gamma   90.00
#
_symmetry.space_group_name_H-M   'P 1'
#
loop_
_entity.id
_entity.type
_entity.pdbx_description
1 polymer ?
#
loop_
_entity_poly.entity_id
_entity_poly.type
_entity_poly.pdbx_seq_one_letter_code
_entity_poly.pdbx_strand_id
1 'polypeptide(L)'
;TIYAVTPTYPRPAQKAELTRLSHLFMLLPHLHWIIVEDTNATTSLVRNLLDRAGLEKRSTLLNIKTPSEFKLKGKDPNWIKPRGVEQRNLALAWLRSHVDDDRHSIVFFMDDDNSYSTELFAEMSKIGRGRVGVWPVGLVGGLMVERPLLTEDGTKVTGFNAAWRPERPFPIDMAAFAISMDLFIRNPQATFSYEV
;
A
#
# COMPACT_ATOMS: atom_id res chain seq x y z
N THR A 1 10.53 6.99 9.32
CA THR A 1 10.41 5.68 8.64
C THR A 1 9.13 5.65 7.85
N ILE A 2 9.15 5.03 6.67
CA ILE A 2 7.92 4.74 5.91
C ILE A 2 7.70 3.23 5.98
N TYR A 3 6.56 2.83 6.53
CA TYR A 3 6.09 1.45 6.56
C TYR A 3 5.29 1.18 5.29
N ALA A 4 5.94 0.49 4.36
CA ALA A 4 5.39 0.16 3.07
C ALA A 4 4.72 -1.21 3.12
N VAL A 5 3.40 -1.24 3.00
CA VAL A 5 2.57 -2.45 3.06
C VAL A 5 2.36 -3.01 1.67
N THR A 6 2.84 -4.22 1.42
CA THR A 6 2.73 -4.92 0.14
C THR A 6 1.99 -6.24 0.31
N PRO A 7 0.69 -6.31 -0.05
CA PRO A 7 0.03 -7.58 -0.22
C PRO A 7 0.64 -8.31 -1.44
N THR A 8 0.90 -9.61 -1.31
CA THR A 8 1.40 -10.42 -2.42
C THR A 8 0.77 -11.81 -2.39
N TYR A 9 0.85 -12.54 -3.50
CA TYR A 9 0.33 -13.90 -3.59
C TYR A 9 1.11 -14.73 -4.63
N PRO A 10 1.14 -16.07 -4.47
CA PRO A 10 1.80 -16.95 -5.43
C PRO A 10 1.21 -16.84 -6.84
N ARG A 11 2.05 -16.44 -7.79
CA ARG A 11 1.77 -16.40 -9.24
C ARG A 11 3.09 -16.47 -10.01
N PRO A 12 3.09 -16.84 -11.31
CA PRO A 12 4.32 -16.95 -12.09
C PRO A 12 5.24 -15.72 -12.02
N ALA A 13 4.67 -14.51 -12.05
CA ALA A 13 5.41 -13.26 -11.99
C ALA A 13 5.86 -12.85 -10.57
N GLN A 14 5.35 -13.46 -9.49
CA GLN A 14 5.53 -12.98 -8.10
C GLN A 14 6.99 -12.66 -7.76
N LYS A 15 7.89 -13.60 -8.06
CA LYS A 15 9.32 -13.43 -7.75
C LYS A 15 9.93 -12.26 -8.53
N ALA A 16 9.54 -12.06 -9.79
CA ALA A 16 10.02 -10.95 -10.60
C ALA A 16 9.56 -9.60 -10.02
N GLU A 17 8.28 -9.50 -9.67
CA GLU A 17 7.68 -8.29 -9.09
C GLU A 17 8.32 -7.92 -7.74
N LEU A 18 8.49 -8.90 -6.86
CA LEU A 18 9.16 -8.68 -5.57
C LEU A 18 10.66 -8.39 -5.74
N THR A 19 11.31 -8.94 -6.77
CA THR A 19 12.75 -8.68 -7.02
C THR A 19 12.95 -7.21 -7.41
N ARG A 20 12.18 -6.69 -8.37
CA ARG A 20 12.31 -5.27 -8.76
C ARG A 20 11.97 -4.33 -7.59
N LEU A 21 10.98 -4.68 -6.76
CA LEU A 21 10.67 -3.90 -5.57
C LEU A 21 11.78 -3.98 -4.53
N SER A 22 12.40 -5.14 -4.31
CA SER A 22 13.52 -5.24 -3.35
C SER A 22 14.66 -4.28 -3.68
N HIS A 23 14.95 -4.02 -4.96
CA HIS A 23 15.97 -3.05 -5.36
C HIS A 23 15.60 -1.62 -4.91
N LEU A 24 14.32 -1.25 -4.96
CA LEU A 24 13.85 0.03 -4.43
C LEU A 24 14.08 0.13 -2.90
N PHE A 25 13.78 -0.93 -2.15
CA PHE A 25 14.05 -0.98 -0.70
C PHE A 25 15.55 -0.98 -0.36
N MET A 26 16.39 -1.53 -1.24
CA MET A 26 17.85 -1.44 -1.11
C MET A 26 18.36 -0.01 -1.30
N LEU A 27 17.76 0.76 -2.22
CA LEU A 27 18.10 2.16 -2.47
C LEU A 27 17.62 3.11 -1.36
N LEU A 28 16.52 2.76 -0.66
CA LEU A 28 15.86 3.64 0.29
C LEU A 28 15.97 3.07 1.73
N PRO A 29 16.98 3.49 2.52
CA PRO A 29 17.25 2.93 3.84
C PRO A 29 16.17 3.25 4.90
N HIS A 30 15.36 4.28 4.65
CA HIS A 30 14.29 4.71 5.58
C HIS A 30 12.96 3.96 5.40
N LEU A 31 12.90 3.01 4.46
CA LEU A 31 11.74 2.14 4.28
C LEU A 31 11.84 0.90 5.18
N HIS A 32 10.69 0.53 5.73
CA HIS A 32 10.44 -0.77 6.35
C HIS A 32 9.39 -1.51 5.54
N TRP A 33 9.73 -2.69 5.03
CA TRP A 33 8.85 -3.44 4.14
C TRP A 33 7.95 -4.40 4.91
N ILE A 34 6.63 -4.20 4.88
CA ILE A 34 5.66 -5.15 5.42
C ILE A 34 5.08 -5.96 4.27
N ILE A 35 5.58 -7.18 4.08
CA ILE A 35 5.09 -8.08 3.06
C ILE A 35 4.03 -8.99 3.68
N VAL A 36 2.86 -9.09 3.06
CA VAL A 36 1.78 -9.93 3.55
C VAL A 36 1.33 -10.90 2.46
N GLU A 37 1.64 -12.18 2.63
CA GLU A 37 1.30 -13.23 1.66
C GLU A 37 -0.16 -13.70 1.80
N ASP A 38 -0.91 -13.77 0.69
CA ASP A 38 -2.21 -14.47 0.60
C ASP A 38 -1.98 -15.99 0.57
N THR A 39 -1.52 -16.52 1.70
CA THR A 39 -1.17 -17.93 1.91
C THR A 39 -1.49 -18.36 3.34
N ASN A 40 -1.58 -19.68 3.56
CA ASN A 40 -1.75 -20.26 4.90
C ASN A 40 -0.49 -20.15 5.78
N ALA A 41 0.67 -19.99 5.16
CA ALA A 41 1.97 -19.86 5.83
C ALA A 41 2.93 -19.06 4.95
N THR A 42 3.89 -18.38 5.56
CA THR A 42 4.97 -17.70 4.84
C THR A 42 5.76 -18.67 3.95
N THR A 43 6.05 -18.28 2.72
CA THR A 43 6.72 -19.15 1.75
C THR A 43 8.24 -19.06 1.86
N SER A 44 8.95 -20.11 1.42
CA SER A 44 10.40 -20.06 1.28
C SER A 44 10.85 -19.09 0.18
N LEU A 45 10.02 -18.87 -0.84
CA LEU A 45 10.31 -17.95 -1.93
C LEU A 45 10.53 -16.52 -1.42
N VAL A 46 9.58 -16.00 -0.63
CA VAL A 46 9.65 -14.63 -0.12
C VAL A 46 10.74 -14.50 0.94
N ARG A 47 10.86 -15.48 1.86
CA ARG A 47 11.96 -15.52 2.85
C ARG A 47 13.34 -15.45 2.19
N ASN A 48 13.59 -16.31 1.20
CA ASN A 48 14.87 -16.34 0.49
C ASN A 48 15.10 -15.10 -0.38
N LEU A 49 14.05 -14.37 -0.76
CA LEU A 49 14.19 -13.10 -1.46
C LEU A 49 14.66 -12.00 -0.50
N LEU A 50 14.04 -11.91 0.68
CA LEU A 50 14.40 -10.93 1.72
C LEU A 50 15.83 -11.14 2.23
N ASP A 51 16.22 -12.39 2.50
CA ASP A 51 17.58 -12.78 2.90
C ASP A 51 18.61 -12.35 1.86
N ARG A 52 18.43 -12.77 0.59
CA ARG A 52 19.37 -12.43 -0.49
C ARG A 52 19.44 -10.94 -0.81
N ALA A 53 18.38 -10.18 -0.58
CA ALA A 53 18.36 -8.73 -0.74
C ALA A 53 18.95 -7.98 0.48
N GLY A 54 19.30 -8.68 1.58
CA GLY A 54 19.78 -8.07 2.81
C GLY A 54 18.71 -7.23 3.52
N LEU A 55 17.43 -7.56 3.34
CA LEU A 55 16.29 -6.78 3.84
C LEU A 55 15.66 -7.34 5.12
N GLU A 56 16.15 -8.47 5.64
CA GLU A 56 15.57 -9.16 6.81
C GLU A 56 15.32 -8.22 7.99
N LYS A 57 16.30 -7.38 8.34
CA LYS A 57 16.21 -6.43 9.47
C LYS A 57 15.30 -5.23 9.21
N ARG A 58 14.92 -4.97 7.96
CA ARG A 58 14.03 -3.87 7.54
C ARG A 58 12.78 -4.39 6.86
N SER A 59 12.36 -5.60 7.23
CA SER A 59 11.16 -6.22 6.72
C SER A 59 10.40 -6.94 7.82
N THR A 60 9.08 -6.99 7.66
CA THR A 60 8.18 -7.86 8.43
C THR A 60 7.46 -8.74 7.41
N LEU A 61 7.60 -10.06 7.55
CA LEU A 61 6.89 -11.02 6.71
C LEU A 61 5.70 -11.59 7.48
N LEU A 62 4.51 -11.36 6.95
CA LEU A 62 3.23 -11.83 7.49
C LEU A 62 2.52 -12.70 6.44
N ASN A 63 1.50 -13.44 6.86
CA ASN A 63 0.63 -14.15 5.94
C ASN A 63 -0.81 -14.21 6.48
N ILE A 64 -1.77 -14.11 5.58
CA ILE A 64 -3.18 -14.38 5.85
C ILE A 64 -3.86 -14.78 4.55
N LYS A 65 -4.53 -15.93 4.55
CA LYS A 65 -5.23 -16.39 3.36
C LYS A 65 -6.56 -15.65 3.23
N THR A 66 -6.80 -15.08 2.06
CA THR A 66 -8.12 -14.51 1.74
C THR A 66 -9.16 -15.63 1.76
N PRO A 67 -10.29 -15.50 2.48
CA PRO A 67 -11.33 -16.52 2.50
C PRO A 67 -11.84 -16.83 1.08
N SER A 68 -12.19 -18.09 0.82
CA SER A 68 -12.59 -18.57 -0.52
C SER A 68 -13.82 -17.82 -1.07
N GLU A 69 -14.68 -17.32 -0.19
CA GLU A 69 -15.88 -16.56 -0.52
C GLU A 69 -15.57 -15.20 -1.14
N PHE A 70 -14.39 -14.63 -0.83
CA PHE A 70 -13.92 -13.35 -1.35
C PHE A 70 -12.91 -13.48 -2.50
N LYS A 71 -12.58 -14.69 -2.93
CA LYS A 71 -11.80 -14.91 -4.17
C LYS A 71 -12.70 -14.75 -5.40
N LEU A 72 -12.16 -14.13 -6.44
CA LEU A 72 -12.77 -14.08 -7.77
C LEU A 72 -12.91 -15.53 -8.29
N LYS A 73 -14.09 -15.92 -8.75
CA LYS A 73 -14.26 -17.16 -9.52
C LYS A 73 -13.76 -16.88 -10.95
N GLY A 74 -13.26 -17.89 -11.67
CA GLY A 74 -12.49 -17.69 -12.92
C GLY A 74 -13.18 -16.95 -14.08
N LYS A 75 -14.48 -16.62 -13.98
CA LYS A 75 -15.23 -15.80 -14.95
C LYS A 75 -15.63 -14.42 -14.40
N ASP A 76 -15.34 -14.12 -13.14
CA ASP A 76 -15.68 -12.84 -12.52
C ASP A 76 -14.70 -11.77 -13.01
N PRO A 77 -15.18 -10.63 -13.51
CA PRO A 77 -14.33 -9.49 -13.80
C PRO A 77 -13.45 -9.09 -12.60
N ASN A 78 -12.19 -8.75 -12.89
CA ASN A 78 -11.18 -8.43 -11.86
C ASN A 78 -11.56 -7.26 -10.93
N TRP A 79 -12.57 -6.47 -11.29
CA TRP A 79 -13.07 -5.34 -10.51
C TRP A 79 -14.19 -5.68 -9.52
N ILE A 80 -14.72 -6.92 -9.51
CA ILE A 80 -15.89 -7.25 -8.66
C ILE A 80 -15.52 -7.42 -7.18
N LYS A 81 -14.31 -7.90 -6.87
CA LYS A 81 -13.89 -8.13 -5.48
C LYS A 81 -12.53 -7.48 -5.20
N PRO A 82 -12.45 -6.58 -4.20
CA PRO A 82 -11.17 -5.98 -3.84
C PRO A 82 -10.22 -7.07 -3.35
N ARG A 83 -8.99 -7.05 -3.90
CA ARG A 83 -7.92 -7.98 -3.54
C ARG A 83 -7.02 -7.33 -2.48
N GLY A 84 -6.42 -8.13 -1.61
CA GLY A 84 -5.47 -7.60 -0.62
C GLY A 84 -6.11 -7.04 0.65
N VAL A 85 -7.44 -7.12 0.84
CA VAL A 85 -8.13 -6.51 1.99
C VAL A 85 -7.66 -7.11 3.32
N GLU A 86 -7.76 -8.43 3.50
CA GLU A 86 -7.25 -9.11 4.69
C GLU A 86 -5.77 -8.81 4.93
N GLN A 87 -4.98 -8.79 3.86
CA GLN A 87 -3.54 -8.59 3.93
C GLN A 87 -3.19 -7.18 4.42
N ARG A 88 -3.86 -6.15 3.87
CA ARG A 88 -3.70 -4.76 4.33
C ARG A 88 -4.19 -4.61 5.77
N ASN A 89 -5.33 -5.21 6.13
CA ASN A 89 -5.86 -5.14 7.50
C ASN A 89 -4.95 -5.86 8.52
N LEU A 90 -4.35 -6.99 8.17
CA LEU A 90 -3.36 -7.66 9.03
C LEU A 90 -2.11 -6.78 9.23
N ALA A 91 -1.63 -6.11 8.18
CA ALA A 91 -0.53 -5.15 8.30
C ALA A 91 -0.89 -3.99 9.22
N LEU A 92 -2.11 -3.45 9.11
CA LEU A 92 -2.61 -2.40 10.00
C LEU A 92 -2.67 -2.86 11.47
N ALA A 93 -3.15 -4.09 11.73
CA ALA A 93 -3.15 -4.67 13.07
C ALA A 93 -1.74 -4.87 13.64
N TRP A 94 -0.79 -5.31 12.79
CA TRP A 94 0.61 -5.44 13.17
C TRP A 94 1.23 -4.07 13.51
N LEU A 95 0.99 -3.05 12.69
CA LEU A 95 1.46 -1.69 12.92
C LEU A 95 0.99 -1.14 14.27
N ARG A 96 -0.31 -1.31 14.60
CA ARG A 96 -0.88 -0.87 15.88
C ARG A 96 -0.28 -1.55 17.11
N SER A 97 0.24 -2.77 16.95
CA SER A 97 0.78 -3.56 18.07
C SER A 97 2.29 -3.52 18.21
N HIS A 98 3.01 -3.07 17.17
CA HIS A 98 4.48 -3.16 17.12
C HIS A 98 5.19 -1.84 16.84
N VAL A 99 4.46 -0.80 16.41
CA VAL A 99 5.06 0.49 16.07
C VAL A 99 4.58 1.56 17.04
N ASP A 100 5.55 2.22 17.65
CA ASP A 100 5.37 3.35 18.54
C ASP A 100 5.03 4.63 17.75
N ASP A 101 4.08 5.43 18.25
CA ASP A 101 3.66 6.70 17.65
C ASP A 101 4.50 7.92 18.08
N ASP A 102 5.41 7.73 19.04
CA ASP A 102 6.36 8.74 19.47
C ASP A 102 7.22 9.26 18.31
N ARG A 103 7.59 8.37 17.37
CA ARG A 103 8.36 8.73 16.18
C ARG A 103 7.46 8.99 14.99
N HIS A 104 7.64 10.16 14.36
CA HIS A 104 6.94 10.48 13.12
C HIS A 104 7.28 9.46 12.03
N SER A 105 6.26 8.74 11.58
CA SER A 105 6.37 7.70 10.57
C SER A 105 5.12 7.71 9.68
N ILE A 106 5.24 7.07 8.52
CA ILE A 106 4.21 7.09 7.48
C ILE A 106 3.82 5.65 7.15
N VAL A 107 2.53 5.39 6.93
CA VAL A 107 2.01 4.14 6.37
C VAL A 107 1.68 4.38 4.90
N PHE A 108 2.21 3.54 4.02
CA PHE A 108 1.95 3.57 2.59
C PHE A 108 1.55 2.18 2.09
N PHE A 109 0.51 2.11 1.27
CA PHE A 109 0.06 0.86 0.66
C PHE A 109 0.60 0.79 -0.77
N MET A 110 1.43 -0.22 -1.03
CA MET A 110 2.11 -0.38 -2.30
C MET A 110 1.95 -1.81 -2.82
N ASP A 111 1.11 -1.97 -3.83
CA ASP A 111 0.90 -3.26 -4.50
C ASP A 111 2.18 -3.67 -5.25
N ASP A 112 2.39 -4.98 -5.41
CA ASP A 112 3.66 -5.53 -5.88
C ASP A 112 3.89 -5.33 -7.39
N ASP A 113 2.83 -5.08 -8.15
CA ASP A 113 2.84 -4.95 -9.61
C ASP A 113 2.89 -3.49 -10.13
N ASN A 114 2.85 -2.47 -9.25
CA ASN A 114 3.06 -1.06 -9.62
C ASN A 114 4.54 -0.69 -9.82
N SER A 115 4.77 0.49 -10.42
CA SER A 115 6.09 1.13 -10.54
C SER A 115 6.17 2.38 -9.66
N TYR A 116 7.27 2.54 -8.93
CA TYR A 116 7.45 3.64 -7.97
C TYR A 116 8.78 4.36 -8.22
N SER A 117 8.71 5.70 -8.30
CA SER A 117 9.89 6.56 -8.31
C SER A 117 10.47 6.70 -6.89
N THR A 118 11.78 6.83 -6.76
CA THR A 118 12.42 7.15 -5.46
C THR A 118 12.00 8.53 -4.95
N GLU A 119 11.71 9.46 -5.85
CA GLU A 119 11.23 10.82 -5.52
C GLU A 119 9.92 10.80 -4.74
N LEU A 120 9.04 9.82 -5.03
CA LEU A 120 7.77 9.67 -4.33
C LEU A 120 7.96 9.51 -2.82
N PHE A 121 8.96 8.75 -2.39
CA PHE A 121 9.24 8.51 -0.98
C PHE A 121 9.85 9.74 -0.29
N ALA A 122 10.57 10.58 -1.04
CA ALA A 122 11.01 11.88 -0.56
C ALA A 122 9.81 12.82 -0.34
N GLU A 123 8.83 12.82 -1.24
CA GLU A 123 7.58 13.57 -1.07
C GLU A 123 6.74 13.06 0.11
N MET A 124 6.57 11.74 0.25
CA MET A 124 5.85 11.14 1.39
C MET A 124 6.46 11.53 2.74
N SER A 125 7.77 11.69 2.81
CA SER A 125 8.47 12.08 4.04
C SER A 125 8.12 13.50 4.51
N LYS A 126 7.52 14.34 3.64
CA LYS A 126 7.05 15.70 3.97
C LYS A 126 5.66 15.71 4.63
N ILE A 127 4.93 14.60 4.62
CA ILE A 127 3.60 14.51 5.26
C ILE A 127 3.77 14.77 6.75
N GLY A 128 3.12 15.82 7.27
CA GLY A 128 3.15 16.16 8.69
C GLY A 128 2.28 15.24 9.55
N ARG A 129 2.46 15.31 10.88
CA ARG A 129 1.62 14.59 11.84
C ARG A 129 0.14 14.94 11.67
N GLY A 130 -0.72 13.96 11.86
CA GLY A 130 -2.17 14.14 11.78
C GLY A 130 -2.71 14.36 10.38
N ARG A 131 -1.93 14.08 9.33
CA ARG A 131 -2.30 14.32 7.93
C ARG A 131 -2.27 13.05 7.09
N VAL A 132 -2.95 13.14 5.95
CA VAL A 132 -2.86 12.23 4.80
C VAL A 132 -2.23 13.03 3.66
N GLY A 133 -1.23 12.47 2.99
CA GLY A 133 -0.70 13.00 1.74
C GLY A 133 -1.36 12.31 0.55
N VAL A 134 -1.58 13.06 -0.53
CA VAL A 134 -2.15 12.55 -1.79
C VAL A 134 -1.37 13.06 -2.99
N TRP A 135 -1.32 12.28 -4.07
CA TRP A 135 -0.59 12.64 -5.31
C TRP A 135 -1.24 12.02 -6.56
N PRO A 136 -0.83 12.46 -7.77
CA PRO A 136 -1.26 11.84 -9.01
C PRO A 136 -0.79 10.40 -9.17
N VAL A 137 -1.62 9.54 -9.75
CA VAL A 137 -1.28 8.15 -10.14
C VAL A 137 -1.54 7.97 -11.63
N GLY A 138 -0.57 7.38 -12.33
CA GLY A 138 -0.67 7.09 -13.76
C GLY A 138 -1.40 5.78 -14.04
N LEU A 139 -2.00 5.70 -15.24
CA LEU A 139 -2.59 4.47 -15.80
C LEU A 139 -3.64 3.80 -14.90
N VAL A 140 -4.50 4.58 -14.27
CA VAL A 140 -5.54 4.11 -13.34
C VAL A 140 -6.91 4.72 -13.68
N GLY A 141 -7.99 4.04 -13.30
CA GLY A 141 -9.36 4.54 -13.49
C GLY A 141 -9.77 4.75 -14.95
N GLY A 142 -9.05 4.16 -15.91
CA GLY A 142 -9.26 4.39 -17.35
C GLY A 142 -8.66 5.70 -17.87
N LEU A 143 -7.86 6.40 -17.07
CA LEU A 143 -7.19 7.65 -17.42
C LEU A 143 -5.67 7.47 -17.51
N MET A 144 -5.03 8.36 -18.27
CA MET A 144 -3.56 8.44 -18.27
C MET A 144 -3.03 8.84 -16.89
N VAL A 145 -3.74 9.74 -16.20
CA VAL A 145 -3.42 10.20 -14.84
C VAL A 145 -4.72 10.56 -14.09
N GLU A 146 -4.93 9.95 -12.92
CA GLU A 146 -5.85 10.46 -11.90
C GLU A 146 -5.07 11.30 -10.88
N ARG A 147 -5.61 12.44 -10.47
CA ARG A 147 -4.95 13.42 -9.61
C ARG A 147 -5.92 14.21 -8.74
N PRO A 148 -5.47 14.68 -7.56
CA PRO A 148 -6.19 15.70 -6.82
C PRO A 148 -6.27 17.00 -7.61
N LEU A 149 -7.42 17.66 -7.54
CA LEU A 149 -7.63 19.03 -7.96
C LEU A 149 -7.34 19.93 -6.76
N LEU A 150 -6.56 20.98 -6.97
CA LEU A 150 -6.16 21.89 -5.91
C LEU A 150 -6.85 23.24 -6.07
N THR A 151 -6.89 24.01 -4.99
CA THR A 151 -7.13 25.46 -5.03
C THR A 151 -6.07 26.17 -5.89
N GLU A 152 -6.36 27.39 -6.35
CA GLU A 152 -5.42 28.18 -7.18
C GLU A 152 -4.07 28.41 -6.50
N ASP A 153 -4.08 28.56 -5.17
CA ASP A 153 -2.87 28.71 -4.34
C ASP A 153 -2.13 27.37 -4.09
N GLY A 154 -2.68 26.25 -4.56
CA GLY A 154 -2.10 24.91 -4.42
C GLY A 154 -2.15 24.32 -3.00
N THR A 155 -2.87 24.94 -2.05
CA THR A 155 -2.78 24.57 -0.63
C THR A 155 -3.81 23.54 -0.18
N LYS A 156 -4.93 23.40 -0.89
CA LYS A 156 -6.05 22.52 -0.49
C LYS A 156 -6.56 21.70 -1.66
N VAL A 157 -6.97 20.46 -1.37
CA VAL A 157 -7.66 19.59 -2.31
C VAL A 157 -9.14 20.00 -2.38
N THR A 158 -9.64 20.28 -3.58
CA THR A 158 -11.03 20.67 -3.85
C THR A 158 -11.84 19.56 -4.51
N GLY A 159 -11.18 18.55 -5.06
CA GLY A 159 -11.80 17.41 -5.72
C GLY A 159 -10.76 16.53 -6.40
N PHE A 160 -11.19 15.69 -7.34
CA PHE A 160 -10.34 14.77 -8.10
C PHE A 160 -10.87 14.67 -9.53
N ASN A 161 -10.00 14.43 -10.51
CA ASN A 161 -10.41 14.25 -11.91
C ASN A 161 -10.81 12.81 -12.25
N ALA A 162 -11.23 12.00 -11.27
CA ALA A 162 -11.51 10.58 -11.44
C ALA A 162 -12.62 10.34 -12.46
N ALA A 163 -12.44 9.34 -13.33
CA ALA A 163 -13.46 8.93 -14.29
C ALA A 163 -14.33 7.77 -13.76
N TRP A 164 -13.73 6.89 -12.97
CA TRP A 164 -14.43 5.74 -12.38
C TRP A 164 -14.94 6.06 -10.98
N ARG A 165 -16.27 5.94 -10.81
CA ARG A 165 -16.97 6.20 -9.55
C ARG A 165 -16.56 7.56 -8.93
N PRO A 166 -16.70 8.69 -9.66
CA PRO A 166 -16.32 10.02 -9.18
C PRO A 166 -17.14 10.50 -7.97
N GLU A 167 -18.30 9.89 -7.72
CA GLU A 167 -19.17 10.17 -6.59
C GLU A 167 -18.60 9.72 -5.23
N ARG A 168 -17.54 8.90 -5.23
CA ARG A 168 -16.90 8.44 -3.98
C ARG A 168 -16.34 9.65 -3.21
N PRO A 169 -16.35 9.64 -1.86
CA PRO A 169 -15.75 10.71 -1.07
C PRO A 169 -14.27 10.95 -1.38
N PHE A 170 -13.53 9.86 -1.68
CA PHE A 170 -12.14 9.88 -2.10
C PHE A 170 -12.00 8.97 -3.33
N PRO A 171 -12.26 9.47 -4.55
CA PRO A 171 -12.22 8.67 -5.74
C PRO A 171 -10.78 8.52 -6.24
N ILE A 172 -9.92 7.91 -5.42
CA ILE A 172 -8.49 7.72 -5.67
C ILE A 172 -8.10 6.24 -5.61
N ASP A 173 -6.95 5.94 -6.19
CA ASP A 173 -6.31 4.63 -6.14
C ASP A 173 -5.60 4.37 -4.80
N MET A 174 -5.35 3.09 -4.47
CA MET A 174 -4.61 2.69 -3.27
C MET A 174 -3.19 3.27 -3.22
N ALA A 175 -2.52 3.37 -4.38
CA ALA A 175 -1.17 3.91 -4.48
C ALA A 175 -1.12 5.45 -4.45
N ALA A 176 -2.27 6.13 -4.35
CA ALA A 176 -2.37 7.60 -4.46
C ALA A 176 -2.22 8.35 -3.14
N PHE A 177 -2.09 7.65 -2.01
CA PHE A 177 -2.04 8.29 -0.70
C PHE A 177 -1.14 7.58 0.30
N ALA A 178 -0.69 8.32 1.31
CA ALA A 178 -0.08 7.77 2.51
C ALA A 178 -0.54 8.51 3.76
N ILE A 179 -0.50 7.82 4.90
CA ILE A 179 -1.10 8.26 6.15
C ILE A 179 0.00 8.47 7.19
N SER A 180 -0.03 9.58 7.91
CA SER A 180 0.81 9.74 9.10
C SER A 180 0.43 8.70 10.18
N MET A 181 1.43 8.04 10.75
CA MET A 181 1.24 6.94 11.70
C MET A 181 0.42 7.39 12.92
N ASP A 182 0.65 8.61 13.42
CA ASP A 182 -0.11 9.15 14.56
C ASP A 182 -1.60 9.34 14.24
N LEU A 183 -1.94 9.70 13.00
CA LEU A 183 -3.34 9.78 12.58
C LEU A 183 -3.96 8.38 12.54
N PHE A 184 -3.22 7.42 11.98
CA PHE A 184 -3.68 6.04 11.89
C PHE A 184 -3.90 5.41 13.28
N ILE A 185 -2.95 5.57 14.21
CA ILE A 185 -3.04 5.02 15.57
C ILE A 185 -4.19 5.65 16.37
N ARG A 186 -4.42 6.97 16.23
CA ARG A 186 -5.57 7.65 16.85
C ARG A 186 -6.93 7.19 16.32
N ASN A 187 -6.97 6.47 15.20
CA ASN A 187 -8.20 5.93 14.60
C ASN A 187 -8.15 4.39 14.58
N PRO A 188 -8.27 3.72 15.75
CA PRO A 188 -8.09 2.27 15.87
C PRO A 188 -9.15 1.44 15.14
N GLN A 189 -10.29 2.03 14.79
CA GLN A 189 -11.36 1.38 14.03
C GLN A 189 -11.20 1.50 12.51
N ALA A 190 -10.22 2.28 12.03
CA ALA A 190 -10.01 2.46 10.59
C ALA A 190 -9.41 1.19 9.97
N THR A 191 -10.18 0.53 9.11
CA THR A 191 -9.77 -0.68 8.36
C THR A 191 -10.35 -0.63 6.95
N PHE A 192 -9.79 -1.42 6.03
CA PHE A 192 -10.37 -1.60 4.71
C PHE A 192 -11.60 -2.51 4.77
N SER A 193 -12.64 -2.14 4.05
CA SER A 193 -13.86 -2.93 3.87
C SER A 193 -13.82 -3.69 2.54
N TYR A 194 -14.57 -4.79 2.46
CA TYR A 194 -14.90 -5.46 1.21
C TYR A 194 -16.01 -4.75 0.42
N GLU A 195 -16.77 -3.89 1.10
CA GLU A 195 -17.81 -3.05 0.51
C GLU A 195 -17.15 -1.76 -0.02
N VAL A 196 -17.28 -1.52 -1.33
CA VAL A 196 -16.71 -0.38 -2.06
C VAL A 196 -17.81 0.44 -2.71
#